data_AF-A0A1S0UI58-F1
#
_entry.id   AF-A0A1S0UI58-F1
#
_cell.length_a   1.000
_cell.length_b   1.000
_cell.length_c   1.000
_cell.angle_alpha   90.00
_cell.angle_beta   90.00
_cell.angle_gamma   90.00
#
_symmetry.space_group_name_H-M   'P 1'
#
loop_
_entity.id
_entity.type
_entity.pdbx_description
1 polymer ?
#
loop_
_entity_poly.entity_id
_entity_poly.type
_entity_poly.pdbx_seq_one_letter_code
_entity_poly.pdbx_strand_id
1 'polypeptide(L)'
;MKIQQRGLALVDQKRHGKTHGFNSLTVFICSSSNPKISVVDSKIGIFLEFRKLLLIVGPITAGEVFVFFVAYQLCSQLMATARSMGQALYSVVYVTVPNSTVAQQIAREVVKGKYAACVNIIPTITSIYEWENKLEEDKESLLIMKTKSSVLDALKAKVLSMHPYKVPEFIALPIESGSESYLQWIDKQVNS
;
A
#
# COMPACT_ATOMS: atom_id res chain seq x y z
N MET A 1 -6.00 19.51 20.35
CA MET A 1 -6.88 20.44 19.60
C MET A 1 -8.22 19.74 19.39
N LYS A 2 -9.25 20.08 20.19
CA LYS A 2 -10.63 19.56 20.04
C LYS A 2 -11.25 20.22 18.80
N ILE A 3 -12.02 19.49 18.00
CA ILE A 3 -13.28 19.94 17.38
C ILE A 3 -14.07 18.71 16.93
N GLN A 4 -15.35 18.79 17.23
CA GLN A 4 -16.46 17.86 17.06
C GLN A 4 -17.40 18.50 16.02
N GLN A 5 -18.12 17.72 15.18
CA GLN A 5 -19.56 17.85 14.86
C GLN A 5 -19.99 17.44 13.43
N ARG A 6 -21.09 16.63 13.40
CA ARG A 6 -22.30 16.64 12.51
C ARG A 6 -22.11 16.24 11.04
N GLY A 7 -22.98 15.49 10.36
CA GLY A 7 -24.39 15.09 10.54
C GLY A 7 -25.21 15.42 9.27
N LEU A 8 -26.21 14.59 8.92
CA LEU A 8 -27.23 14.68 7.83
C LEU A 8 -26.83 14.15 6.43
N ALA A 9 -27.69 13.56 5.59
CA ALA A 9 -29.08 13.05 5.65
C ALA A 9 -29.30 12.12 4.43
N LEU A 10 -30.19 11.13 4.53
CA LEU A 10 -30.58 10.23 3.43
C LEU A 10 -31.90 10.71 2.80
N VAL A 11 -31.93 10.76 1.46
CA VAL A 11 -33.12 11.02 0.63
C VAL A 11 -33.51 9.72 -0.07
N ASP A 12 -34.80 9.39 0.05
CA ASP A 12 -35.49 8.25 -0.56
C ASP A 12 -36.01 8.63 -1.97
N GLN A 13 -35.90 7.73 -2.94
CA GLN A 13 -36.63 7.87 -4.21
C GLN A 13 -36.96 6.51 -4.85
N LYS A 14 -38.24 6.15 -4.77
CA LYS A 14 -38.92 5.13 -5.60
C LYS A 14 -38.95 5.55 -7.07
N ARG A 15 -38.81 4.58 -7.99
CA ARG A 15 -39.57 4.58 -9.27
C ARG A 15 -39.67 3.20 -9.92
N HIS A 16 -40.90 2.85 -10.30
CA HIS A 16 -41.32 1.72 -11.15
C HIS A 16 -41.07 2.00 -12.65
N GLY A 17 -40.88 0.95 -13.46
CA GLY A 17 -41.03 1.01 -14.92
C GLY A 17 -40.51 -0.24 -15.65
N LYS A 18 -41.40 -0.89 -16.42
CA LYS A 18 -41.27 -2.23 -17.04
C LYS A 18 -40.47 -2.25 -18.36
N THR A 19 -40.04 -3.46 -18.69
CA THR A 19 -39.27 -3.97 -19.83
C THR A 19 -40.00 -4.02 -21.18
N HIS A 20 -39.29 -3.71 -22.27
CA HIS A 20 -39.45 -4.34 -23.58
C HIS A 20 -38.09 -4.89 -24.03
N GLY A 21 -38.10 -6.11 -24.59
CA GLY A 21 -36.92 -6.95 -24.75
C GLY A 21 -35.95 -6.55 -25.85
N PHE A 22 -34.68 -6.93 -25.67
CA PHE A 22 -33.71 -7.38 -26.68
C PHE A 22 -32.46 -7.89 -25.92
N ASN A 23 -31.98 -9.09 -26.28
CA ASN A 23 -30.67 -9.71 -25.99
C ASN A 23 -30.02 -9.52 -24.59
N SER A 24 -30.07 -10.56 -23.75
CA SER A 24 -29.43 -10.62 -22.44
C SER A 24 -27.89 -10.67 -22.56
N LEU A 25 -27.24 -9.55 -22.22
CA LEU A 25 -25.80 -9.45 -21.94
C LEU A 25 -25.63 -9.43 -20.42
N THR A 26 -25.01 -10.46 -19.84
CA THR A 26 -24.69 -10.50 -18.41
C THR A 26 -23.38 -9.74 -18.16
N VAL A 27 -23.45 -8.64 -17.41
CA VAL A 27 -22.30 -7.83 -17.00
C VAL A 27 -22.10 -7.97 -15.49
N PHE A 28 -20.89 -8.37 -15.07
CA PHE A 28 -20.49 -8.37 -13.66
C PHE A 28 -19.66 -7.12 -13.36
N ILE A 29 -20.12 -6.29 -12.43
CA ILE A 29 -19.35 -5.15 -11.89
C ILE A 29 -18.99 -5.50 -10.45
N CYS A 30 -17.69 -5.52 -10.13
CA CYS A 30 -17.22 -5.67 -8.75
C CYS A 30 -16.55 -4.38 -8.29
N SER A 31 -17.13 -3.73 -7.27
CA SER A 31 -16.57 -2.56 -6.58
C SER A 31 -15.85 -3.00 -5.30
N SER A 32 -14.71 -2.36 -4.99
CA SER A 32 -13.71 -2.86 -4.02
C SER A 32 -13.97 -2.53 -2.54
N SER A 33 -15.08 -1.87 -2.17
CA SER A 33 -15.24 -1.37 -0.79
C SER A 33 -16.57 -1.69 -0.09
N ASN A 34 -17.58 -2.22 -0.78
CA ASN A 34 -18.74 -2.91 -0.15
C ASN A 34 -19.65 -3.52 -1.23
N PRO A 35 -19.86 -4.85 -1.28
CA PRO A 35 -20.63 -5.49 -2.34
C PRO A 35 -22.12 -5.54 -1.95
N LYS A 36 -22.93 -4.60 -2.45
CA LYS A 36 -24.37 -4.84 -2.55
C LYS A 36 -24.65 -5.51 -3.89
N ILE A 37 -24.98 -6.80 -3.83
CA ILE A 37 -25.38 -7.61 -4.96
C ILE A 37 -26.90 -7.44 -5.15
N SER A 38 -27.30 -6.91 -6.30
CA SER A 38 -28.71 -6.89 -6.71
C SER A 38 -28.94 -8.08 -7.64
N VAL A 39 -29.63 -9.11 -7.16
CA VAL A 39 -30.15 -10.21 -7.99
C VAL A 39 -31.61 -9.92 -8.32
N VAL A 40 -32.03 -10.11 -9.59
CA VAL A 40 -33.42 -10.41 -9.91
C VAL A 40 -33.46 -11.68 -10.77
N ASP A 41 -34.09 -12.70 -10.20
CA ASP A 41 -34.24 -14.10 -10.61
C ASP A 41 -34.85 -14.30 -12.02
N SER A 42 -34.65 -15.42 -12.71
CA SER A 42 -35.18 -16.71 -12.24
C SER A 42 -34.39 -17.95 -12.67
N LYS A 43 -34.00 -18.69 -11.64
CA LYS A 43 -33.77 -20.13 -11.51
C LYS A 43 -32.32 -20.54 -11.22
N ILE A 44 -32.08 -20.72 -9.92
CA ILE A 44 -31.03 -21.52 -9.26
C ILE A 44 -29.67 -20.80 -9.33
N GLY A 45 -29.01 -20.36 -8.26
CA GLY A 45 -29.06 -20.74 -6.86
C GLY A 45 -27.60 -20.93 -6.40
N ILE A 46 -27.24 -20.22 -5.32
CA ILE A 46 -26.09 -20.41 -4.41
C ILE A 46 -24.88 -19.48 -4.61
N PHE A 47 -24.75 -18.65 -3.57
CA PHE A 47 -23.67 -17.81 -3.09
C PHE A 47 -22.54 -18.67 -2.50
N LEU A 48 -21.25 -18.38 -2.75
CA LEU A 48 -20.13 -18.69 -1.84
C LEU A 48 -18.80 -18.05 -2.29
N GLU A 49 -17.98 -17.75 -1.29
CA GLU A 49 -16.82 -16.85 -1.22
C GLU A 49 -15.57 -17.18 -2.04
N PHE A 50 -14.78 -16.10 -2.20
CA PHE A 50 -13.35 -16.04 -2.52
C PHE A 50 -12.50 -17.15 -1.87
N ARG A 51 -12.25 -18.22 -2.63
CA ARG A 51 -10.97 -18.97 -2.70
C ARG A 51 -11.22 -20.24 -3.48
N LYS A 52 -10.92 -20.23 -4.78
CA LYS A 52 -10.34 -21.36 -5.53
C LYS A 52 -10.31 -21.02 -7.02
N LEU A 53 -9.13 -21.25 -7.59
CA LEU A 53 -8.89 -21.43 -9.01
C LEU A 53 -10.00 -22.32 -9.60
N LEU A 54 -10.85 -21.76 -10.46
CA LEU A 54 -11.89 -22.50 -11.16
C LEU A 54 -11.20 -23.34 -12.25
N LEU A 55 -10.94 -24.61 -11.96
CA LEU A 55 -10.50 -25.59 -12.96
C LEU A 55 -11.69 -25.87 -13.89
N ILE A 56 -11.68 -25.23 -15.05
CA ILE A 56 -12.60 -25.53 -16.14
C ILE A 56 -12.14 -26.88 -16.74
N VAL A 57 -12.78 -27.98 -16.32
CA VAL A 57 -12.55 -29.31 -16.91
C VAL A 57 -13.63 -29.55 -17.98
N GLY A 58 -13.41 -28.97 -19.15
CA GLY A 58 -14.18 -29.20 -20.37
C GLY A 58 -13.24 -29.13 -21.58
N PRO A 59 -13.63 -29.62 -22.77
CA PRO A 59 -12.80 -29.51 -23.96
C PRO A 59 -12.72 -28.04 -24.39
N ILE A 60 -11.76 -27.31 -23.81
CA ILE A 60 -11.53 -25.90 -24.11
C ILE A 60 -10.98 -25.83 -25.54
N THR A 61 -11.70 -25.17 -26.43
CA THR A 61 -11.17 -24.90 -27.77
C THR A 61 -10.01 -23.92 -27.66
N ALA A 62 -9.01 -23.99 -28.54
CA ALA A 62 -7.82 -23.12 -28.47
C ALA A 62 -8.15 -21.61 -28.39
N GLY A 63 -9.29 -21.20 -28.95
CA GLY A 63 -9.78 -19.83 -28.89
C GLY A 63 -10.22 -19.36 -27.49
N GLU A 64 -10.79 -20.24 -26.68
CA GLU A 64 -11.23 -19.89 -25.31
C GLU A 64 -10.03 -19.72 -24.36
N VAL A 65 -9.00 -20.57 -24.49
CA VAL A 65 -7.72 -20.41 -23.75
C VAL A 65 -7.07 -19.05 -24.06
N PHE A 66 -7.11 -18.63 -25.33
CA PHE A 66 -6.55 -17.35 -25.76
C PHE A 66 -7.29 -16.16 -25.12
N VAL A 67 -8.62 -16.20 -25.07
CA VAL A 67 -9.44 -15.14 -24.45
C VAL A 67 -9.17 -15.04 -22.94
N PHE A 68 -9.07 -16.17 -22.23
CA PHE A 68 -8.71 -16.19 -20.81
C PHE A 68 -7.31 -15.65 -20.56
N PHE A 69 -6.33 -15.99 -21.39
CA PHE A 69 -4.96 -15.50 -21.25
C PHE A 69 -4.88 -13.99 -21.48
N VAL A 70 -5.55 -13.46 -22.52
CA VAL A 70 -5.61 -12.02 -22.78
C VAL A 70 -6.34 -11.28 -21.67
N ALA A 71 -7.47 -11.79 -21.19
CA ALA A 71 -8.21 -11.19 -20.09
C ALA A 71 -7.40 -11.18 -18.77
N TYR A 72 -6.66 -12.25 -18.48
CA TYR A 72 -5.76 -12.33 -17.33
C TYR A 72 -4.62 -11.32 -17.43
N GLN A 73 -3.97 -11.20 -18.60
CA GLN A 73 -2.90 -10.24 -18.82
C GLN A 73 -3.40 -8.79 -18.68
N LEU A 74 -4.56 -8.48 -19.26
CA LEU A 74 -5.16 -7.14 -19.16
C LEU A 74 -5.56 -6.82 -17.72
N CYS A 75 -6.16 -7.78 -17.01
CA CYS A 75 -6.51 -7.64 -15.59
C CYS A 75 -5.27 -7.43 -14.71
N SER A 76 -4.19 -8.18 -14.96
CA SER A 76 -2.90 -8.02 -14.28
C SER A 76 -2.32 -6.62 -14.50
N GLN A 77 -2.34 -6.12 -15.74
CA GLN A 77 -1.87 -4.77 -16.08
C GLN A 77 -2.75 -3.66 -15.48
N LEU A 78 -4.07 -3.84 -15.45
CA LEU A 78 -5.02 -2.94 -14.80
C LEU A 78 -4.80 -2.89 -13.28
N MET A 79 -4.56 -4.04 -12.64
CA MET A 79 -4.25 -4.10 -11.21
C MET A 79 -2.90 -3.46 -10.88
N ALA A 80 -1.89 -3.64 -11.73
CA ALA A 80 -0.58 -3.00 -11.57
C ALA A 80 -0.66 -1.47 -11.72
N THR A 81 -1.41 -0.97 -12.69
CA THR A 81 -1.61 0.47 -12.91
C THR A 81 -2.48 1.11 -11.82
N ALA A 82 -3.55 0.45 -11.38
CA ALA A 82 -4.35 0.89 -10.24
C ALA A 82 -3.53 1.00 -8.94
N ARG A 83 -2.59 0.06 -8.72
CA ARG A 83 -1.66 0.10 -7.58
C ARG A 83 -0.71 1.29 -7.66
N SER A 84 -0.27 1.67 -8.87
CA SER A 84 0.58 2.84 -9.11
C SER A 84 -0.13 4.17 -8.84
N MET A 85 -1.42 4.29 -9.19
CA MET A 85 -2.18 5.54 -9.01
C MET A 85 -2.49 5.87 -7.54
N GLY A 86 -2.37 4.91 -6.63
CA GLY A 86 -2.63 5.08 -5.19
C GLY A 86 -1.38 5.19 -4.31
N GLN A 87 -0.17 5.23 -4.87
CA GLN A 87 1.06 5.30 -4.08
C GLN A 87 1.43 6.74 -3.79
N ALA A 88 1.64 7.07 -2.51
CA ALA A 88 2.17 8.37 -2.11
C ALA A 88 3.54 8.61 -2.76
N LEU A 89 3.79 9.80 -3.30
CA LEU A 89 5.05 10.14 -3.98
C LEU A 89 6.24 10.20 -3.01
N TYR A 90 5.97 10.51 -1.75
CA TYR A 90 6.97 10.66 -0.70
C TYR A 90 6.63 9.79 0.51
N SER A 91 7.66 9.44 1.26
CA SER A 91 7.55 8.60 2.44
C SER A 91 8.39 9.12 3.59
N VAL A 92 7.89 8.92 4.81
CA VAL A 92 8.67 9.00 6.05
C VAL A 92 9.06 7.59 6.46
N VAL A 93 10.34 7.37 6.72
CA VAL A 93 10.87 6.07 7.14
C VAL A 93 11.35 6.14 8.58
N TYR A 94 10.94 5.18 9.39
CA TYR A 94 11.46 4.97 10.74
C TYR A 94 12.43 3.79 10.75
N VAL A 95 13.57 4.01 11.39
CA VAL A 95 14.63 3.01 11.61
C VAL A 95 15.17 3.19 13.02
N THR A 96 15.15 2.14 13.83
CA THR A 96 15.78 2.11 15.15
C THR A 96 17.21 1.56 15.03
N VAL A 97 18.13 2.11 15.82
CA VAL A 97 19.55 1.74 15.82
C VAL A 97 20.08 1.68 17.26
N PRO A 98 21.10 0.85 17.56
CA PRO A 98 21.54 0.60 18.95
C PRO A 98 22.14 1.81 19.67
N ASN A 99 22.67 2.80 18.94
CA ASN A 99 23.30 3.96 19.57
C ASN A 99 23.39 5.17 18.62
N SER A 100 23.66 6.33 19.21
CA SER A 100 23.75 7.61 18.52
C SER A 100 24.89 7.70 17.51
N THR A 101 25.99 6.97 17.69
CA THR A 101 27.11 6.94 16.73
C THR A 101 26.69 6.26 15.44
N VAL A 102 26.06 5.09 15.52
CA VAL A 102 25.48 4.38 14.37
C VAL A 102 24.40 5.24 13.72
N ALA A 103 23.54 5.89 14.53
CA ALA A 103 22.52 6.81 14.03
C ALA A 103 23.11 7.93 13.16
N GLN A 104 24.15 8.60 13.66
CA GLN A 104 24.80 9.68 12.94
C GLN A 104 25.51 9.19 11.67
N GLN A 105 26.16 8.03 11.73
CA GLN A 105 26.82 7.43 10.57
C GLN A 105 25.81 7.13 9.46
N ILE A 106 24.74 6.39 9.77
CA ILE A 106 23.70 6.03 8.80
C ILE A 106 23.07 7.31 8.24
N ALA A 107 22.66 8.26 9.10
CA ALA A 107 22.03 9.51 8.68
C ALA A 107 22.91 10.30 7.70
N ARG A 108 24.21 10.41 7.96
CA ARG A 108 25.15 11.11 7.07
C ARG A 108 25.30 10.40 5.74
N GLU A 109 25.44 9.07 5.75
CA GLU A 109 25.64 8.27 4.55
C GLU A 109 24.42 8.26 3.64
N VAL A 110 23.21 8.13 4.19
CA VAL A 110 21.98 8.12 3.36
C VAL A 110 21.69 9.49 2.74
N VAL A 111 21.99 10.58 3.45
CA VAL A 111 21.83 11.95 2.91
C VAL A 111 22.90 12.24 1.87
N LYS A 112 24.18 11.95 2.16
CA LYS A 112 25.28 12.13 1.18
C LYS A 112 25.06 11.29 -0.08
N GLY A 113 24.59 10.06 0.09
CA GLY A 113 24.26 9.14 -0.99
C GLY A 113 22.96 9.47 -1.71
N LYS A 114 22.24 10.53 -1.32
CA LYS A 114 20.97 10.97 -1.90
C LYS A 114 19.87 9.90 -1.88
N TYR A 115 19.88 9.03 -0.87
CA TYR A 115 18.82 8.05 -0.61
C TYR A 115 17.69 8.66 0.24
N ALA A 116 17.97 9.73 0.97
CA ALA A 116 17.00 10.51 1.73
C ALA A 116 17.36 12.00 1.67
N ALA A 117 16.34 12.86 1.66
CA ALA A 117 16.55 14.31 1.62
C ALA A 117 17.04 14.84 2.98
N CYS A 118 16.46 14.33 4.07
CA CYS A 118 16.92 14.60 5.43
C CYS A 118 16.59 13.47 6.39
N VAL A 119 17.23 13.50 7.54
CA VAL A 119 17.04 12.55 8.65
C VAL A 119 17.00 13.34 9.95
N ASN A 120 15.96 13.11 10.77
CA ASN A 120 15.95 13.56 12.15
C ASN A 120 16.42 12.41 13.04
N ILE A 121 17.23 12.70 14.05
CA ILE A 121 17.71 11.71 15.01
C ILE A 121 17.08 12.02 16.37
N ILE A 122 16.35 11.06 16.93
CA ILE A 122 15.91 11.08 18.32
C ILE A 122 16.91 10.22 19.10
N PRO A 123 17.79 10.81 19.93
CA PRO A 123 19.01 10.15 20.40
C PRO A 123 18.76 9.05 21.42
N THR A 124 17.70 9.17 22.24
CA THR A 124 17.41 8.21 23.31
C THR A 124 15.93 7.88 23.31
N ILE A 125 15.63 6.63 22.97
CA ILE A 125 14.33 5.99 23.13
C ILE A 125 14.51 4.68 23.90
N THR A 126 13.43 4.19 24.51
CA THR A 126 13.38 2.85 25.10
C THR A 126 12.52 1.97 24.20
N SER A 127 13.13 0.91 23.67
CA SER A 127 12.45 -0.11 22.87
C SER A 127 12.12 -1.28 23.79
N ILE A 128 10.83 -1.60 23.90
CA ILE A 128 10.34 -2.70 24.74
C ILE A 128 9.74 -3.75 23.82
N TYR A 129 10.24 -4.98 23.90
CA TYR A 129 9.82 -6.08 23.02
C TYR A 129 9.98 -7.44 23.72
N GLU A 130 9.37 -8.47 23.16
CA GLU A 130 9.55 -9.84 23.66
C GLU A 130 10.56 -10.59 22.79
N TRP A 131 11.56 -11.19 23.42
CA TRP A 131 12.54 -12.08 22.78
C TRP A 131 12.74 -13.33 23.63
N GLU A 132 12.67 -14.52 23.01
CA GLU A 132 12.80 -15.80 23.72
C GLU A 132 11.90 -15.95 24.97
N ASN A 133 10.66 -15.45 24.87
CA ASN A 133 9.65 -15.39 25.96
C ASN A 133 10.08 -14.53 27.16
N LYS A 134 11.00 -13.58 26.95
CA LYS A 134 11.41 -12.60 27.96
C LYS A 134 11.11 -11.21 27.45
N LEU A 135 10.63 -10.37 28.36
CA LEU A 135 10.48 -8.95 28.10
C LEU A 135 11.87 -8.31 28.15
N GLU A 136 12.29 -7.77 27.03
CA GLU A 136 13.56 -7.06 26.86
C GLU A 136 13.30 -5.56 26.74
N GLU A 137 14.23 -4.76 27.28
CA GLU A 137 14.20 -3.31 27.20
C GLU A 137 15.58 -2.80 26.77
N ASP A 138 15.66 -2.21 25.58
CA ASP A 138 16.90 -1.66 25.03
C ASP A 138 16.82 -0.15 24.88
N LYS A 139 17.96 0.52 25.09
CA LYS A 139 18.13 1.93 24.77
C LYS A 139 18.61 2.08 23.34
N GLU A 140 17.84 2.79 22.53
CA GLU A 140 18.10 2.94 21.11
C GLU A 140 18.01 4.40 20.68
N SER A 141 18.39 4.67 19.44
CA SER A 141 18.10 5.92 18.75
C SER A 141 17.11 5.67 17.61
N LEU A 142 16.19 6.60 17.37
CA LEU A 142 15.24 6.55 16.26
C LEU A 142 15.65 7.52 15.16
N LEU A 143 15.76 7.01 13.93
CA LEU A 143 15.96 7.78 12.71
C LEU A 143 14.62 7.99 12.02
N ILE A 144 14.31 9.25 11.70
CA ILE A 144 13.13 9.64 10.93
C ILE A 144 13.59 10.26 9.61
N MET A 145 13.59 9.46 8.55
CA MET A 145 14.09 9.83 7.23
C MET A 145 12.93 10.30 6.33
N LYS A 146 13.14 11.33 5.52
CA LYS A 146 12.15 11.78 4.52
C LYS A 146 12.74 11.58 3.13
N THR A 147 12.01 10.87 2.27
CA THR A 147 12.49 10.48 0.95
C THR A 147 11.36 10.34 -0.06
N LYS A 148 11.70 10.03 -1.32
CA LYS A 148 10.73 9.62 -2.34
C LYS A 148 10.35 8.16 -2.15
N SER A 149 9.09 7.83 -2.37
CA SER A 149 8.63 6.44 -2.27
C SER A 149 9.28 5.54 -3.33
N SER A 150 9.66 6.09 -4.48
CA SER A 150 10.34 5.36 -5.56
C SER A 150 11.73 4.82 -5.19
N VAL A 151 12.41 5.40 -4.19
CA VAL A 151 13.77 5.00 -3.78
C VAL A 151 13.81 4.16 -2.50
N LEU A 152 12.63 3.77 -1.97
CA LEU A 152 12.56 3.07 -0.68
C LEU A 152 13.38 1.78 -0.66
N ASP A 153 13.38 1.00 -1.75
CA ASP A 153 14.14 -0.24 -1.83
C ASP A 153 15.66 0.01 -1.80
N ALA A 154 16.11 1.04 -2.52
CA ALA A 154 17.51 1.44 -2.52
C ALA A 154 17.96 1.98 -1.15
N LEU A 155 17.12 2.82 -0.52
CA LEU A 155 17.34 3.30 0.85
C LEU A 155 17.41 2.14 1.84
N LYS A 156 16.46 1.20 1.76
CA LYS A 156 16.42 0.00 2.60
C LYS A 156 17.70 -0.81 2.45
N ALA A 157 18.10 -1.14 1.22
CA ALA A 157 19.32 -1.89 0.96
C ALA A 157 20.55 -1.19 1.57
N LYS A 158 20.66 0.13 1.40
CA LYS A 158 21.77 0.92 1.97
C LYS A 158 21.76 0.90 3.50
N VAL A 159 20.61 1.11 4.13
CA VAL A 159 20.48 1.04 5.60
C VAL A 159 20.86 -0.34 6.12
N LEU A 160 20.32 -1.41 5.53
CA LEU A 160 20.61 -2.79 5.92
C LEU A 160 22.11 -3.11 5.82
N SER A 161 22.80 -2.61 4.78
CA SER A 161 24.24 -2.86 4.61
C SER A 161 25.12 -2.26 5.71
N MET A 162 24.61 -1.27 6.44
CA MET A 162 25.34 -0.56 7.51
C MET A 162 24.82 -0.93 8.91
N HIS A 163 23.71 -1.66 8.99
CA HIS A 163 23.03 -1.90 10.25
C HIS A 163 23.67 -3.05 11.04
N PRO A 164 23.97 -2.88 12.35
CA PRO A 164 24.58 -3.94 13.15
C PRO A 164 23.63 -5.12 13.44
N TYR A 165 22.33 -4.86 13.55
CA TYR A 165 21.33 -5.92 13.74
C TYR A 165 21.08 -6.73 12.47
N LYS A 166 20.83 -8.03 12.65
CA LYS A 166 20.47 -8.95 11.55
C LYS A 166 19.09 -8.64 10.95
N VAL A 167 18.15 -8.21 11.79
CA VAL A 167 16.77 -7.87 11.40
C VAL A 167 16.44 -6.50 11.96
N PRO A 168 16.87 -5.40 11.31
CA PRO A 168 16.56 -4.06 11.79
C PRO A 168 15.14 -3.65 11.45
N GLU A 169 14.57 -2.79 12.28
CA GLU A 169 13.32 -2.12 11.99
C GLU A 169 13.50 -1.18 10.79
N PHE A 170 12.66 -1.33 9.78
CA PHE A 170 12.56 -0.38 8.65
C PHE A 170 11.10 -0.33 8.22
N ILE A 171 10.41 0.72 8.63
CA ILE A 171 8.99 0.93 8.31
C ILE A 171 8.81 2.25 7.57
N ALA A 172 7.99 2.26 6.52
CA ALA A 172 7.73 3.43 5.71
C ALA A 172 6.25 3.83 5.82
N LEU A 173 6.01 5.11 6.04
CA LEU A 173 4.69 5.73 6.13
C LEU A 173 4.51 6.71 4.95
N PRO A 174 3.38 6.65 4.23
CA PRO A 174 3.12 7.57 3.13
C PRO A 174 2.97 9.01 3.61
N ILE A 175 3.52 9.97 2.86
CA ILE A 175 3.22 11.39 3.05
C ILE A 175 2.06 11.75 2.13
N GLU A 176 0.88 11.97 2.71
CA GLU A 176 -0.33 12.34 1.96
C GLU A 176 -0.35 13.82 1.57
N SER A 177 0.25 14.70 2.39
CA SER A 177 0.31 16.13 2.13
C SER A 177 1.54 16.77 2.79
N GLY A 178 1.96 17.90 2.24
CA GLY A 178 3.08 18.71 2.72
C GLY A 178 3.12 20.05 2.01
N SER A 179 4.00 20.96 2.42
CA SER A 179 4.19 22.19 1.67
C SER A 179 4.86 21.89 0.32
N GLU A 180 4.31 22.45 -0.76
CA GLU A 180 4.79 22.22 -2.13
C GLU A 180 6.30 22.49 -2.26
N SER A 181 6.76 23.60 -1.69
CA SER A 181 8.18 23.96 -1.70
C SER A 181 9.08 22.95 -0.99
N TYR A 182 8.60 22.30 0.08
CA TYR A 182 9.36 21.28 0.80
C TYR A 182 9.40 19.96 0.03
N LEU A 183 8.27 19.55 -0.56
CA LEU A 183 8.19 18.35 -1.38
C LEU A 183 9.08 18.47 -2.63
N GLN A 184 9.05 19.63 -3.32
CA GLN A 184 9.96 19.93 -4.43
C GLN A 184 11.43 19.95 -4.01
N TRP A 185 11.73 20.35 -2.76
CA TRP A 185 13.09 20.28 -2.24
C TRP A 185 13.53 18.82 -2.04
N ILE A 186 12.67 17.94 -1.50
CA ILE A 186 12.93 16.50 -1.42
C ILE A 186 13.24 15.95 -2.81
N ASP A 187 12.48 16.39 -3.82
CA ASP A 187 12.67 15.97 -5.20
C ASP A 187 14.06 16.26 -5.75
N LYS A 188 14.64 17.40 -5.36
CA LYS A 188 15.97 17.84 -5.79
C LYS A 188 17.11 17.17 -5.02
N GLN A 189 16.86 16.74 -3.78
CA GLN A 189 17.89 16.12 -2.94
C GLN A 189 18.07 14.62 -3.22
N VAL A 190 16.99 13.93 -3.60
CA VAL A 190 16.97 12.47 -3.75
C VAL A 190 17.12 12.07 -5.21
N ASN A 191 17.97 11.08 -5.49
CA ASN A 191 18.17 10.57 -6.84
C ASN A 191 16.87 9.96 -7.39
N SER A 192 16.67 10.04 -8.70
CA SER A 192 15.51 9.43 -9.40
C SER A 192 15.86 8.04 -9.90
#